data_AF-A0A352D7E0-F1
#
_entry.id   AF-A0A352D7E0-F1
#
_cell.length_a   1.000
_cell.length_b   1.000
_cell.length_c   1.000
_cell.angle_alpha   90.00
_cell.angle_beta   90.00
_cell.angle_gamma   90.00
#
_symmetry.space_group_name_H-M   'P 1'
#
loop_
_entity.id
_entity.type
_entity.pdbx_description
1 polymer ?
#
loop_
_entity_poly.entity_id
_entity_poly.type
_entity_poly.pdbx_seq_one_letter_code
_entity_poly.pdbx_strand_id
1 'polypeptide(L)'
;MFGRIKVRVPHLMRREKFEVRTPAAVCAVRGTEFTVDTDEAGAMNINVLYGEVKLNFTVPPEKGASQIDIPQGRNMTLAEKGKPGKVALMTAEQEKSSLENWNPGLSPSERRKEMKAKDNDRAQMREFARVTGGTEDSVKSFLNVVKESDLEAGRTLKDIHGNTVRVDQRLMRPDSSTLQFFNLVK
;
A
#
# COMPACT_ATOMS: atom_id res chain seq x y z
N MET A 1 11.35 29.37 14.23
CA MET A 1 11.53 28.21 15.12
C MET A 1 12.87 27.58 14.79
N PHE A 2 13.65 27.21 15.81
CA PHE A 2 14.92 26.51 15.68
C PHE A 2 14.79 25.16 16.40
N GLY A 3 15.44 24.13 15.90
CA GLY A 3 15.36 22.76 16.40
C GLY A 3 14.70 21.79 15.43
N ARG A 4 14.42 20.59 15.95
CA ARG A 4 13.86 19.44 15.23
C ARG A 4 12.40 19.23 15.60
N ILE A 5 11.54 19.08 14.60
CA ILE A 5 10.13 18.77 14.78
C ILE A 5 9.72 17.60 13.88
N LYS A 6 8.93 16.68 14.42
CA LYS A 6 8.21 15.65 13.67
C LYS A 6 6.73 15.96 13.72
N VAL A 7 6.10 16.12 12.56
CA VAL A 7 4.69 16.48 12.47
C VAL A 7 3.96 15.45 11.62
N ARG A 8 2.86 14.92 12.18
CA ARG A 8 1.86 14.17 11.42
C ARG A 8 0.62 15.04 11.27
N VAL A 9 0.40 15.53 10.05
CA VAL A 9 -0.75 16.38 9.74
C VAL A 9 -1.87 15.49 9.19
N PRO A 10 -3.07 15.49 9.80
CA PRO A 10 -4.20 14.76 9.25
C PRO A 10 -4.67 15.36 7.91
N HIS A 11 -5.56 14.67 7.22
CA HIS A 11 -6.18 15.21 6.01
C HIS A 11 -7.09 16.38 6.38
N LEU A 12 -6.59 17.61 6.17
CA LEU A 12 -7.32 18.85 6.43
C LEU A 12 -8.54 18.99 5.50
N MET A 13 -9.61 19.61 6.00
CA MET A 13 -10.84 19.87 5.23
C MET A 13 -10.61 20.95 4.16
N ARG A 14 -11.56 21.09 3.21
CA ARG A 14 -11.51 22.20 2.23
C ARG A 14 -11.52 23.54 2.98
N ARG A 15 -10.51 24.39 2.72
CA ARG A 15 -10.22 25.73 3.30
C ARG A 15 -9.30 25.76 4.54
N GLU A 16 -8.97 24.61 5.12
CA GLU A 16 -7.97 24.55 6.18
C GLU A 16 -6.56 24.41 5.57
N LYS A 17 -5.60 25.17 6.12
CA LYS A 17 -4.19 25.11 5.71
C LYS A 17 -3.34 24.96 6.96
N PHE A 18 -2.33 24.10 6.88
CA PHE A 18 -1.31 23.98 7.90
C PHE A 18 0.01 24.45 7.31
N GLU A 19 0.62 25.44 7.95
CA GLU A 19 1.86 26.06 7.51
C GLU A 19 2.89 26.02 8.64
N VAL A 20 4.06 25.46 8.35
CA VAL A 20 5.22 25.52 9.26
C VAL A 20 6.14 26.63 8.78
N ARG A 21 6.31 27.67 9.60
CA ARG A 21 7.16 28.82 9.27
C ARG A 21 8.53 28.67 9.94
N THR A 22 9.55 28.55 9.12
CA THR A 22 10.95 28.57 9.54
C THR A 22 11.63 29.85 9.05
N PRO A 23 12.77 30.24 9.66
CA PRO A 23 13.50 31.45 9.24
C PRO A 23 13.95 31.43 7.78
N ALA A 24 14.10 30.24 7.18
CA ALA A 24 14.52 30.08 5.80
C ALA A 24 13.34 29.87 4.83
N ALA A 25 12.28 29.20 5.26
CA ALA A 25 11.16 28.83 4.38
C ALA A 25 9.83 28.62 5.12
N VAL A 26 8.73 28.67 4.37
CA VAL A 26 7.39 28.30 4.80
C VAL A 26 6.99 27.00 4.11
N CYS A 27 6.67 25.98 4.89
CA CYS A 27 6.20 24.69 4.39
C CYS A 27 4.68 24.61 4.53
N ALA A 28 3.95 24.49 3.41
CA ALA A 28 2.53 24.19 3.40
C ALA A 28 2.32 22.69 3.20
N VAL A 29 1.49 22.09 4.06
CA VAL A 29 1.36 20.64 4.16
C VAL A 29 -0.08 20.20 4.34
N ARG A 30 -0.45 19.08 3.72
CA ARG A 30 -1.78 18.49 3.83
C ARG A 30 -1.71 16.97 3.82
N GLY A 31 -2.19 16.34 4.89
CA GLY A 31 -2.20 14.87 4.99
C GLY A 31 -0.81 14.26 4.96
N THR A 32 0.20 14.96 5.49
CA THR A 32 1.61 14.56 5.36
C THR A 32 2.25 14.23 6.70
N GLU A 33 3.19 13.28 6.68
CA GLU A 33 4.12 13.04 7.78
C GLU A 33 5.52 13.41 7.33
N PHE A 34 6.15 14.32 8.07
CA PHE A 34 7.47 14.85 7.71
C PHE A 34 8.24 15.29 8.97
N THR A 35 9.56 15.34 8.83
CA THR A 35 10.45 15.88 9.86
C THR A 35 11.15 17.11 9.32
N VAL A 36 11.28 18.14 10.16
CA VAL A 36 12.00 19.37 9.83
C VAL A 36 13.04 19.64 10.90
N ASP A 37 14.27 19.81 10.45
CA ASP A 37 15.39 20.30 11.25
C ASP A 37 15.74 21.69 10.78
N THR A 38 15.89 22.61 11.72
CA THR A 38 16.25 24.01 11.45
C THR A 38 17.28 24.50 12.44
N ASP A 39 18.27 25.24 11.93
CA ASP A 39 19.32 25.86 12.75
C ASP A 39 19.26 27.40 12.69
N GLU A 40 19.95 28.08 13.61
CA GLU A 40 20.01 29.54 13.71
C GLU A 40 20.59 30.21 12.46
N ALA A 41 21.56 29.54 11.82
CA ALA A 41 22.15 29.93 10.54
C ALA A 41 21.15 29.82 9.36
N GLY A 42 19.97 29.22 9.57
CA GLY A 42 18.98 28.95 8.54
C GLY A 42 19.28 27.74 7.67
N ALA A 43 20.21 26.88 8.10
CA ALA A 43 20.31 25.53 7.60
C ALA A 43 18.99 24.79 7.89
N MET A 44 18.48 24.06 6.89
CA MET A 44 17.21 23.36 7.00
C MET A 44 17.32 21.98 6.36
N ASN A 45 16.84 20.96 7.06
CA ASN A 45 16.70 19.61 6.51
C ASN A 45 15.26 19.14 6.65
N ILE A 46 14.66 18.69 5.56
CA ILE A 46 13.28 18.22 5.51
C ILE A 46 13.29 16.80 4.97
N ASN A 47 12.66 15.88 5.70
CA ASN A 47 12.41 14.53 5.20
C ASN A 47 10.91 14.32 5.10
N VAL A 48 10.41 14.00 3.90
CA VAL A 48 8.99 13.74 3.65
C VAL A 48 8.77 12.23 3.61
N LEU A 49 8.09 11.71 4.63
CA LEU A 49 7.78 10.28 4.75
C LEU A 49 6.53 9.93 3.93
N TYR A 50 5.46 10.68 4.16
CA TYR A 50 4.16 10.47 3.51
C TYR A 50 3.58 11.79 3.02
N GLY A 51 3.03 11.78 1.81
CA GLY A 51 2.36 12.93 1.19
C GLY A 51 3.30 13.87 0.41
N GLU A 52 2.92 15.13 0.28
CA GLU A 52 3.64 16.16 -0.48
C GLU A 52 3.78 17.44 0.34
N VAL A 53 4.99 18.00 0.39
CA VAL A 53 5.27 19.28 1.06
C VAL A 53 5.54 20.34 0.02
N LYS A 54 4.78 21.44 0.05
CA LYS A 54 5.06 22.62 -0.76
C LYS A 54 5.90 23.59 0.04
N LEU A 55 7.12 23.83 -0.40
CA LEU A 55 8.06 24.72 0.27
C LEU A 55 8.17 26.05 -0.49
N ASN A 56 7.91 27.14 0.22
CA ASN A 56 8.07 28.51 -0.25
C ASN A 56 9.22 29.17 0.50
N PHE A 57 10.25 29.63 -0.19
CA PHE A 57 11.37 30.31 0.46
C PHE A 57 10.97 31.71 0.95
N THR A 58 11.34 32.04 2.18
CA THR A 58 11.08 33.38 2.75
C THR A 58 12.03 34.42 2.15
N VAL A 59 13.28 34.03 1.90
CA VAL A 59 14.26 34.79 1.13
C VAL A 59 14.53 34.02 -0.16
N PRO A 60 14.18 34.58 -1.33
CA PRO A 60 14.36 33.87 -2.60
C PRO A 60 15.85 33.58 -2.84
N PRO A 61 16.22 32.35 -3.23
CA PRO A 61 17.61 31.99 -3.48
C PRO A 61 18.15 32.67 -4.74
N GLU A 62 19.46 32.98 -4.77
CA GLU A 62 20.11 33.66 -5.90
C GLU A 62 19.98 32.90 -7.24
N LYS A 63 19.77 31.58 -7.19
CA LYS A 63 19.42 30.73 -8.33
C LYS A 63 18.39 29.69 -7.90
N GLY A 64 17.21 29.71 -8.51
CA GLY A 64 16.19 28.67 -8.35
C GLY A 64 14.77 29.18 -8.33
N ALA A 65 13.81 28.26 -8.30
CA ALA A 65 12.41 28.58 -8.11
C ALA A 65 12.16 28.98 -6.64
N SER A 66 11.33 30.01 -6.44
CA SER A 66 10.89 30.45 -5.11
C SER A 66 9.99 29.43 -4.39
N GLN A 67 9.48 28.47 -5.15
CA GLN A 67 8.63 27.37 -4.69
C GLN A 67 9.21 26.02 -5.15
N ILE A 68 9.28 25.06 -4.24
CA ILE A 68 9.68 23.68 -4.50
C ILE A 68 8.65 22.73 -3.89
N ASP A 69 8.14 21.81 -4.70
CA ASP A 69 7.27 20.74 -4.23
C ASP A 69 8.13 19.49 -3.97
N ILE A 70 8.08 18.98 -2.74
CA ILE A 70 8.85 17.83 -2.27
C ILE A 70 7.89 16.65 -2.09
N PRO A 71 7.93 15.65 -3.00
CA PRO A 71 7.10 14.46 -2.88
C PRO A 71 7.64 13.49 -1.81
N GLN A 72 6.81 12.50 -1.46
CA GLN A 72 7.16 11.42 -0.55
C GLN A 72 8.47 10.70 -0.92
N GLY A 73 9.21 10.25 0.09
CA GLY A 73 10.47 9.52 -0.07
C GLY A 73 11.65 10.38 -0.50
N ARG A 74 11.51 11.71 -0.49
CA ARG A 74 12.59 12.65 -0.77
C ARG A 74 12.98 13.43 0.48
N ASN A 75 14.25 13.81 0.52
CA ASN A 75 14.77 14.78 1.45
C ASN A 75 15.05 16.10 0.72
N MET A 76 15.07 17.19 1.46
CA MET A 76 15.56 18.48 0.99
C MET A 76 16.54 19.05 2.02
N THR A 77 17.74 19.37 1.58
CA THR A 77 18.78 19.99 2.41
C THR A 77 19.06 21.40 1.92
N LEU A 78 19.09 22.34 2.86
CA LEU A 78 19.46 23.73 2.68
C LEU A 78 20.64 24.03 3.61
N ALA A 79 21.77 24.42 3.05
CA ALA A 79 22.97 24.70 3.83
C ALA A 79 22.88 26.02 4.60
N GLU A 80 22.38 27.09 3.96
CA GLU A 80 22.26 28.43 4.54
C GLU A 80 21.12 29.21 3.86
N LYS A 81 20.69 30.32 4.48
CA LYS A 81 19.70 31.24 3.90
C LYS A 81 20.14 31.70 2.50
N GLY A 82 19.25 31.57 1.51
CA GLY A 82 19.47 32.07 0.14
C GLY A 82 20.23 31.13 -0.81
N LYS A 83 20.71 29.96 -0.35
CA LYS A 83 21.26 28.93 -1.25
C LYS A 83 20.16 28.04 -1.82
N PRO A 84 20.31 27.45 -3.02
CA PRO A 84 19.32 26.51 -3.54
C PRO A 84 19.25 25.26 -2.66
N GLY A 85 18.04 24.90 -2.23
CA GLY A 85 17.78 23.62 -1.57
C GLY A 85 18.06 22.47 -2.53
N LYS A 86 18.86 21.48 -2.11
CA LYS A 86 19.09 20.26 -2.88
C LYS A 86 18.07 19.21 -2.46
N VAL A 87 17.25 18.77 -3.41
CA VAL A 87 16.34 17.64 -3.22
C VAL A 87 17.06 16.35 -3.61
N ALA A 88 17.10 15.37 -2.72
CA ALA A 88 17.64 14.05 -3.02
C ALA A 88 16.66 12.95 -2.58
N LEU A 89 16.90 11.72 -3.05
CA LEU A 89 16.19 10.54 -2.55
C LEU A 89 16.62 10.28 -1.11
N MET A 90 15.66 9.95 -0.26
CA MET A 90 15.94 9.62 1.14
C MET A 90 16.73 8.32 1.19
N THR A 91 17.81 8.28 1.98
CA THR A 91 18.52 7.02 2.23
C THR A 91 17.74 6.16 3.22
N ALA A 92 17.92 4.83 3.18
CA ALA A 92 17.21 3.92 4.08
C ALA A 92 17.45 4.20 5.58
N GLU A 93 18.60 4.80 5.93
CA GLU A 93 18.93 5.23 7.29
C GLU A 93 18.19 6.50 7.70
N GLN A 94 18.05 7.46 6.79
CA GLN A 94 17.28 8.68 6.99
C GLN A 94 15.79 8.39 7.10
N GLU A 95 15.28 7.42 6.32
CA GLU A 95 13.91 6.97 6.41
C GLU A 95 13.64 6.30 7.77
N LYS A 96 14.50 5.36 8.20
CA LYS A 96 14.36 4.71 9.52
C LYS A 96 14.38 5.70 10.67
N SER A 97 15.33 6.64 10.68
CA SER A 97 15.42 7.67 11.73
C SER A 97 14.23 8.63 11.73
N SER A 98 13.68 8.94 10.56
CA SER A 98 12.49 9.78 10.43
C SER A 98 11.22 9.03 10.86
N LEU A 99 11.15 7.70 10.67
CA LEU A 99 10.08 6.84 11.16
C LEU A 99 10.14 6.57 12.67
N GLU A 100 11.33 6.56 13.27
CA GLU A 100 11.49 6.35 14.72
C GLU A 100 10.68 7.35 15.55
N ASN A 101 10.13 6.88 16.66
CA ASN A 101 9.33 7.71 17.56
C ASN A 101 10.26 8.66 18.34
N TRP A 102 10.19 9.96 18.04
CA TRP A 102 11.01 11.03 18.63
C TRP A 102 10.51 11.42 20.03
N ASN A 103 10.18 10.45 20.89
CA ASN A 103 9.90 10.77 22.29
C ASN A 103 11.19 10.65 23.11
N PRO A 104 11.78 11.76 23.59
CA PRO A 104 13.03 11.74 24.35
C PRO A 104 12.95 10.89 25.63
N GLY A 105 11.76 10.62 26.18
CA GLY A 105 11.55 9.79 27.37
C GLY A 105 11.40 8.27 27.12
N LEU A 106 11.31 7.81 25.87
CA LEU A 106 11.20 6.38 25.55
C LEU A 106 12.59 5.77 25.31
N SER A 107 12.79 4.54 25.79
CA SER A 107 14.02 3.78 25.54
C SER A 107 14.16 3.42 24.04
N PRO A 108 15.39 3.25 23.50
CA PRO A 108 15.60 2.93 22.09
C PRO A 108 14.88 1.65 21.60
N SER A 109 14.65 0.68 22.49
CA SER A 109 13.90 -0.55 22.21
C SER A 109 12.40 -0.28 22.04
N GLU A 110 11.82 0.60 22.86
CA GLU A 110 10.40 0.98 22.81
C GLU A 110 10.11 1.87 21.60
N ARG A 111 11.03 2.76 21.21
CA ARG A 111 10.91 3.57 19.99
C ARG A 111 10.83 2.74 18.71
N ARG A 112 11.44 1.54 18.71
CA ARG A 112 11.44 0.58 17.58
C ARG A 112 10.35 -0.48 17.69
N LYS A 113 9.65 -0.58 18.82
CA LYS A 113 8.62 -1.61 19.05
C LYS A 113 7.43 -1.43 18.11
N GLU A 114 7.00 -0.19 17.90
CA GLU A 114 5.90 0.14 16.99
C GLU A 114 6.24 -0.17 15.52
N MET A 115 7.51 0.02 15.13
CA MET A 115 8.02 -0.36 13.80
C MET A 115 8.03 -1.88 13.62
N LYS A 116 8.58 -2.61 14.59
CA LYS A 116 8.61 -4.08 14.56
C LYS A 116 7.21 -4.70 14.53
N ALA A 117 6.25 -4.10 15.26
CA ALA A 117 4.86 -4.55 15.24
C ALA A 117 4.24 -4.36 13.85
N LYS A 118 4.39 -3.18 13.24
CA LYS A 118 3.86 -2.91 11.89
C LYS A 118 4.50 -3.77 10.81
N ASP A 119 5.80 -4.04 10.91
CA ASP A 119 6.50 -4.93 9.97
C ASP A 119 6.04 -6.38 10.12
N ASN A 120 5.85 -6.85 11.36
CA ASN A 120 5.28 -8.18 11.62
C ASN A 120 3.84 -8.30 11.09
N ASP A 121 2.99 -7.30 11.32
CA ASP A 121 1.61 -7.31 10.83
C ASP A 121 1.56 -7.37 9.29
N ARG A 122 2.40 -6.58 8.62
CA ARG A 122 2.52 -6.61 7.15
C ARG A 122 3.01 -7.96 6.64
N ALA A 123 3.97 -8.57 7.32
CA ALA A 123 4.46 -9.91 6.97
C ALA A 123 3.35 -10.95 7.12
N GLN A 124 2.58 -10.89 8.21
CA GLN A 124 1.42 -11.77 8.43
C GLN A 124 0.34 -11.57 7.37
N MET A 125 0.02 -10.34 7.00
CA MET A 125 -0.98 -10.06 5.94
C MET A 125 -0.53 -10.58 4.57
N ARG A 126 0.76 -10.43 4.23
CA ARG A 126 1.31 -10.98 2.98
C ARG A 126 1.26 -12.50 2.97
N GLU A 127 1.60 -13.12 4.09
CA GLU A 127 1.55 -14.58 4.22
C GLU A 127 0.12 -15.09 4.14
N PHE A 128 -0.84 -14.43 4.79
CA PHE A 128 -2.26 -14.75 4.70
C PHE A 128 -2.77 -14.66 3.26
N ALA A 129 -2.43 -13.58 2.54
CA ALA A 129 -2.82 -13.42 1.13
C ALA A 129 -2.22 -14.52 0.25
N ARG A 130 -0.95 -14.89 0.48
CA ARG A 130 -0.26 -15.96 -0.24
C ARG A 130 -0.93 -17.32 -0.01
N VAL A 131 -1.21 -17.66 1.25
CA VAL A 131 -1.84 -18.94 1.63
C VAL A 131 -3.27 -19.02 1.10
N THR A 132 -4.04 -17.94 1.20
CA THR A 132 -5.43 -17.89 0.72
C THR A 132 -5.48 -18.04 -0.80
N GLY A 133 -4.62 -17.33 -1.53
CA GLY A 133 -4.53 -17.46 -2.98
C GLY A 133 -4.16 -18.88 -3.43
N GLY A 134 -3.12 -19.47 -2.81
CA GLY A 134 -2.72 -20.85 -3.12
C GLY A 134 -3.80 -21.89 -2.79
N THR A 135 -4.59 -21.66 -1.73
CA THR A 135 -5.73 -22.52 -1.38
C THR A 135 -6.85 -22.40 -2.42
N GLU A 136 -7.17 -21.19 -2.87
CA GLU A 136 -8.20 -20.96 -3.89
C GLU A 136 -7.84 -21.60 -5.23
N ASP A 137 -6.57 -21.49 -5.64
CA ASP A 137 -6.07 -22.13 -6.87
C ASP A 137 -6.12 -23.65 -6.77
N SER A 138 -5.75 -24.21 -5.61
CA SER A 138 -5.88 -25.64 -5.35
C SER A 138 -7.34 -26.08 -5.47
N VAL A 139 -8.28 -25.40 -4.81
CA VAL A 139 -9.72 -25.71 -4.89
C VAL A 139 -10.24 -25.62 -6.34
N LYS A 140 -9.84 -24.60 -7.11
CA LYS A 140 -10.22 -24.47 -8.52
C LYS A 140 -9.69 -25.62 -9.36
N SER A 141 -8.44 -26.03 -9.17
CA SER A 141 -7.86 -27.17 -9.89
C SER A 141 -8.60 -28.47 -9.58
N PHE A 142 -8.93 -28.73 -8.31
CA PHE A 142 -9.75 -29.89 -7.92
C PHE A 142 -11.13 -29.85 -8.59
N LEU A 143 -11.81 -28.70 -8.59
CA LEU A 143 -13.11 -28.56 -9.25
C LEU A 143 -13.04 -28.78 -10.76
N ASN A 144 -11.98 -28.30 -11.41
CA ASN A 144 -11.80 -28.51 -12.86
C ASN A 144 -11.55 -29.98 -13.18
N VAL A 145 -10.72 -30.68 -12.40
CA VAL A 145 -10.49 -32.12 -12.57
C VAL A 145 -11.78 -32.92 -12.38
N VAL A 146 -12.61 -32.58 -11.38
CA VAL A 146 -13.91 -33.24 -11.18
C VAL A 146 -14.85 -32.97 -12.35
N LYS A 147 -14.90 -31.72 -12.86
CA LYS A 147 -15.71 -31.37 -14.03
C LYS A 147 -15.26 -32.11 -15.28
N GLU A 148 -13.96 -32.19 -15.54
CA GLU A 148 -13.40 -32.93 -16.67
C GLU A 148 -13.72 -34.42 -16.56
N SER A 149 -13.56 -35.00 -15.37
CA SER A 149 -13.91 -36.41 -15.12
C SER A 149 -15.40 -36.70 -15.33
N ASP A 150 -16.30 -35.80 -14.89
CA ASP A 150 -17.75 -35.94 -15.09
C ASP A 150 -18.17 -35.72 -16.56
N LEU A 151 -17.43 -34.89 -17.31
CA LEU A 151 -17.60 -34.71 -18.75
C LEU A 151 -17.12 -35.95 -19.53
N GLU A 152 -15.94 -36.48 -19.22
CA GLU A 152 -15.37 -37.69 -19.85
C GLU A 152 -16.22 -38.94 -19.60
N ALA A 153 -16.80 -39.06 -18.40
CA ALA A 153 -17.71 -40.16 -18.07
C ALA A 153 -19.10 -40.04 -18.73
N GLY A 154 -19.36 -38.97 -19.50
CA GLY A 154 -20.64 -38.73 -20.18
C GLY A 154 -21.80 -38.48 -19.21
N ARG A 155 -21.50 -38.08 -17.96
CA ARG A 155 -22.48 -37.92 -16.87
C ARG A 155 -23.11 -36.53 -16.82
N THR A 156 -22.73 -35.63 -17.72
CA THR A 156 -23.28 -34.27 -17.78
C THR A 156 -23.61 -33.86 -19.22
N LEU A 157 -24.71 -33.14 -19.40
CA LEU A 157 -25.15 -32.57 -20.68
C LEU A 157 -25.49 -31.09 -20.51
N LYS A 158 -25.42 -30.32 -21.59
CA LYS A 158 -25.96 -28.96 -21.61
C LYS A 158 -27.42 -28.97 -22.02
N ASP A 159 -28.28 -28.40 -21.19
CA ASP A 159 -29.69 -28.17 -21.53
C ASP A 159 -29.83 -27.05 -22.58
N ILE A 160 -31.03 -26.91 -23.16
CA ILE A 160 -31.41 -25.87 -24.14
C ILE A 160 -31.10 -24.46 -23.62
N HIS A 161 -31.14 -24.26 -22.30
CA HIS A 161 -30.83 -22.99 -21.64
C HIS A 161 -29.33 -22.78 -21.36
N GLY A 162 -28.46 -23.71 -21.78
CA GLY A 162 -27.00 -23.63 -21.58
C GLY A 162 -26.49 -24.07 -20.20
N ASN A 163 -27.38 -24.54 -19.32
CA ASN A 163 -27.03 -25.04 -17.99
C ASN A 163 -26.41 -26.45 -18.09
N THR A 164 -25.36 -26.72 -17.32
CA THR A 164 -24.78 -28.07 -17.20
C THR A 164 -25.61 -28.89 -16.22
N VAL A 165 -26.23 -29.97 -16.70
CA VAL A 165 -27.15 -30.82 -15.94
C VAL A 165 -26.59 -32.24 -15.86
N ARG A 166 -26.83 -32.94 -14.75
CA ARG A 166 -26.31 -34.30 -14.57
C ARG A 166 -27.28 -35.32 -15.16
N VAL A 167 -26.73 -36.31 -15.85
CA VAL A 167 -27.47 -37.38 -16.51
C VAL A 167 -27.27 -38.69 -15.74
N ASP A 168 -28.36 -39.29 -15.28
CA ASP A 168 -28.40 -40.67 -14.76
C ASP A 168 -28.93 -41.58 -15.87
N GLN A 169 -28.10 -42.51 -16.33
CA GLN A 169 -28.47 -43.46 -17.38
C GLN A 169 -28.86 -44.80 -16.77
N ARG A 170 -30.09 -45.23 -17.04
CA ARG A 170 -30.61 -46.54 -16.62
C ARG A 170 -30.87 -47.44 -17.82
N LEU A 171 -30.38 -48.67 -17.75
CA LEU A 171 -30.69 -49.71 -18.71
C LEU A 171 -31.95 -50.45 -18.26
N MET A 172 -32.96 -50.48 -19.12
CA MET A 172 -34.19 -51.23 -18.89
C MET A 172 -34.42 -52.19 -20.06
N ARG A 173 -34.93 -53.38 -19.77
CA ARG A 173 -35.31 -54.39 -20.76
C ARG A 173 -36.83 -54.58 -20.69
N PRO A 174 -37.62 -53.96 -21.58
CA PRO A 174 -39.07 -54.11 -21.57
C PRO A 174 -39.53 -55.46 -22.13
N ASP A 175 -38.81 -56.02 -23.10
CA ASP A 175 -39.07 -57.35 -23.69
C ASP A 175 -37.74 -58.11 -23.91
N SER A 176 -37.83 -59.44 -24.06
CA SER A 176 -36.71 -60.35 -24.33
C SER A 176 -35.82 -59.92 -25.51
N SER A 177 -36.39 -59.24 -26.52
CA SER A 177 -35.72 -58.82 -27.74
C SER A 177 -35.26 -57.36 -27.78
N THR A 178 -35.67 -56.52 -26.81
CA THR A 178 -35.41 -55.07 -26.85
C THR A 178 -34.73 -54.56 -25.59
N LEU A 179 -33.67 -53.76 -25.78
CA LEU A 179 -32.97 -53.04 -24.71
C LEU A 179 -33.21 -51.53 -24.91
N GLN A 180 -33.58 -50.84 -23.84
CA GLN A 180 -33.81 -49.40 -23.84
C GLN A 180 -32.87 -48.71 -22.86
N PHE A 181 -32.28 -47.61 -23.30
CA PHE A 181 -31.52 -46.69 -22.43
C PHE A 181 -32.42 -45.52 -22.05
N PHE A 182 -32.62 -45.32 -20.75
CA PHE A 182 -33.37 -44.20 -20.21
C PHE A 182 -32.40 -43.20 -19.60
N ASN A 183 -32.33 -42.00 -20.15
CA ASN A 183 -31.50 -40.92 -19.64
C ASN A 183 -32.39 -39.99 -18.81
N LEU A 184 -32.20 -39.99 -17.49
CA LEU A 184 -32.86 -39.08 -16.55
C LEU A 184 -31.96 -37.88 -16.33
N VAL A 185 -32.49 -36.69 -16.54
CA VAL A 185 -31.77 -35.42 -16.38
C VAL A 185 -32.30 -34.73 -15.12
N LYS A 186 -31.43 -34.35 -14.19
CA LYS A 186 -31.80 -33.68 -12.92
C LYS A 186 -31.00 -32.42 -12.69
#